data_AF-A0A936MKC4-F1
#
_entry.id   AF-A0A936MKC4-F1
#
_cell.length_a   1.000
_cell.length_b   1.000
_cell.length_c   1.000
_cell.angle_alpha   90.00
_cell.angle_beta   90.00
_cell.angle_gamma   90.00
#
_symmetry.space_group_name_H-M   'P 1'
#
loop_
_entity.id
_entity.type
_entity.pdbx_description
1 polymer ?
#
loop_
_entity_poly.entity_id
_entity_poly.type
_entity_poly.pdbx_seq_one_letter_code
_entity_poly.pdbx_strand_id
1 'polypeptide(L)' 'MSRAIDAFAVVLLFAAAVAFGFGILALGQRDDFKAVYLLVVGALSLRGSTELLRPRGGGA' A
#
# COMPACT_ATOMS: atom_id res chain seq x y z
N MET A 1 -5.77 -0.79 -21.39
CA MET A 1 -4.71 -0.83 -20.35
C MET A 1 -5.04 0.02 -19.12
N SER A 2 -5.60 1.23 -19.25
CA SER A 2 -5.90 2.12 -18.09
C SER A 2 -6.76 1.47 -17.00
N ARG A 3 -7.87 0.80 -17.35
CA ARG A 3 -8.77 0.19 -16.35
C ARG A 3 -8.13 -0.92 -15.51
N ALA A 4 -7.20 -1.68 -16.10
CA ALA A 4 -6.48 -2.73 -15.36
C ALA A 4 -5.50 -2.10 -14.36
N ILE A 5 -4.78 -1.05 -14.77
CA ILE A 5 -3.86 -0.29 -13.94
C ILE A 5 -4.61 0.37 -12.78
N ASP A 6 -5.78 0.95 -13.05
CA ASP A 6 -6.65 1.53 -12.02
C ASP A 6 -7.11 0.47 -11.00
N ALA A 7 -7.52 -0.71 -11.49
CA ALA A 7 -7.91 -1.82 -10.62
C ALA A 7 -6.75 -2.28 -9.73
N PHE A 8 -5.54 -2.41 -10.27
CA PHE A 8 -4.35 -2.76 -9.49
C PHE A 8 -4.01 -1.69 -8.44
N ALA A 9 -4.14 -0.41 -8.78
CA ALA A 9 -3.90 0.68 -7.84
C ALA A 9 -4.91 0.63 -6.67
N VAL A 10 -6.19 0.34 -6.95
CA VAL A 10 -7.22 0.15 -5.91
C VAL A 10 -6.91 -1.06 -5.03
N VAL A 11 -6.53 -2.20 -5.61
CA VAL A 11 -6.16 -3.40 -4.85
C VAL A 11 -4.96 -3.13 -3.94
N LEU A 12 -3.92 -2.46 -4.45
CA LEU A 12 -2.75 -2.06 -3.65
C LEU A 12 -3.12 -1.09 -2.51
N LEU A 13 -4.05 -0.18 -2.75
CA LEU A 13 -4.56 0.73 -1.72
C LEU A 13 -5.30 -0.03 -0.62
N PHE A 14 -6.16 -0.99 -0.99
CA PHE A 14 -6.84 -1.85 -0.02
C PHE A 14 -5.85 -2.70 0.78
N ALA A 15 -4.85 -3.29 0.11
CA ALA A 15 -3.79 -4.05 0.77
C ALA A 15 -3.02 -3.18 1.78
N ALA A 16 -2.72 -1.92 1.42
CA ALA A 16 -2.08 -0.97 2.32
C ALA A 16 -2.92 -0.68 3.57
N ALA A 17 -4.22 -0.40 3.39
CA ALA A 17 -5.13 -0.13 4.49
C ALA A 17 -5.24 -1.31 5.47
N VAL A 18 -5.35 -2.53 4.92
CA VAL A 18 -5.42 -3.77 5.71
C VAL A 18 -4.11 -4.00 6.47
N ALA A 19 -2.96 -3.84 5.80
CA ALA A 19 -1.65 -4.02 6.42
C ALA A 19 -1.43 -3.01 7.57
N PHE A 20 -1.78 -1.74 7.38
CA PHE A 20 -1.71 -0.75 8.45
C PHE A 20 -2.65 -1.06 9.62
N GLY A 21 -3.88 -1.48 9.35
CA GLY A 21 -4.83 -1.87 10.39
C GLY A 21 -4.31 -3.02 11.25
N PHE A 22 -3.81 -4.09 10.63
CA PHE A 22 -3.21 -5.21 11.35
C PHE A 22 -1.87 -4.86 12.01
N GLY A 23 -1.09 -3.97 11.41
CA GLY A 23 0.15 -3.46 12.00
C GLY A 23 -0.13 -2.75 13.32
N ILE A 24 -1.07 -1.81 13.33
CA ILE A 24 -1.49 -1.09 14.54
C ILE A 24 -2.04 -2.06 15.59
N LEU A 25 -2.83 -3.06 15.18
CA LEU A 25 -3.32 -4.10 16.09
C LEU A 25 -2.16 -4.89 16.73
N ALA A 26 -1.14 -5.24 15.94
CA ALA A 26 0.05 -5.94 16.42
C ALA A 26 0.87 -5.09 17.41
N LEU A 27 0.98 -3.77 17.20
CA LEU A 27 1.55 -2.86 18.20
C LEU A 27 0.80 -2.96 19.54
N GLY A 28 -0.53 -3.01 19.48
CA GLY A 28 -1.37 -3.17 20.66
C GLY A 28 -1.13 -4.48 21.42
N GLN A 29 -0.66 -5.52 20.73
CA GLN A 29 -0.32 -6.83 21.32
C GLN A 29 1.16 -6.96 21.71
N ARG A 30 1.95 -5.88 21.61
CA ARG A 30 3.41 -5.90 21.84
C ARG A 30 4.17 -6.83 20.88
N ASP A 31 3.60 -7.10 19.71
CA ASP A 31 4.27 -7.85 18.64
C ASP A 31 4.94 -6.85 17.68
N ASP A 32 6.04 -6.24 18.16
CA ASP A 32 6.72 -5.14 17.49
C ASP A 32 7.29 -5.54 16.13
N PHE A 33 7.77 -6.78 16.00
CA PHE A 33 8.33 -7.26 14.74
C PHE A 33 7.25 -7.38 13.65
N LYS A 34 6.12 -8.02 13.98
CA LYS A 34 5.00 -8.13 13.06
C LYS A 34 4.40 -6.77 12.73
N ALA A 35 4.28 -5.90 13.73
CA ALA A 35 3.88 -4.51 13.57
C ALA A 35 4.73 -3.79 12.52
N VAL A 36 6.05 -3.74 12.72
CA VAL A 36 6.97 -3.07 11.79
C VAL A 36 6.89 -3.69 10.40
N TYR A 37 6.85 -5.02 10.30
CA TYR A 37 6.71 -5.71 9.03
C TYR A 37 5.44 -5.28 8.27
N LEU A 38 4.29 -5.31 8.93
CA LEU A 38 3.01 -4.92 8.33
C LEU A 38 2.97 -3.44 7.95
N LEU A 39 3.55 -2.56 8.77
CA LEU A 39 3.67 -1.14 8.45
C LEU A 39 4.55 -0.91 7.21
N VAL A 40 5.69 -1.60 7.08
CA VAL A 40 6.55 -1.50 5.89
C VAL A 40 5.84 -2.00 4.65
N VAL A 41 5.17 -3.16 4.73
CA VAL A 41 4.39 -3.72 3.61
C VAL A 41 3.26 -2.77 3.20
N GLY A 42 2.57 -2.17 4.16
CA GLY A 42 1.53 -1.17 3.91
C GLY A 42 2.08 0.07 3.19
N ALA A 43 3.22 0.59 3.64
CA ALA A 43 3.88 1.75 3.03
C ALA A 43 4.32 1.47 1.57
N LEU A 44 4.90 0.29 1.32
CA LEU A 44 5.29 -0.12 -0.04
C LEU A 44 4.08 -0.29 -0.96
N SER A 45 2.99 -0.87 -0.46
CA SER A 45 1.75 -1.06 -1.22
C SER A 45 1.11 0.29 -1.58
N LEU A 46 1.07 1.23 -0.62
CA LEU A 46 0.58 2.58 -0.85
C LEU A 46 1.43 3.32 -1.88
N ARG A 47 2.76 3.24 -1.76
CA ARG A 47 3.69 3.82 -2.75
C ARG A 47 3.41 3.27 -4.14
N GLY A 48 3.32 1.95 -4.28
CA GLY A 48 3.02 1.30 -5.56
C GLY A 48 1.71 1.79 -6.17
N SER A 49 0.65 1.89 -5.36
CA SER A 49 -0.64 2.45 -5.77
C SER A 49 -0.51 3.88 -6.31
N THR A 50 0.23 4.75 -5.61
CA THR A 50 0.44 6.14 -6.04
C THR A 50 1.31 6.25 -7.29
N GLU A 51 2.30 5.39 -7.47
CA GLU A 51 3.17 5.38 -8.66
C GLU A 51 2.43 4.89 -9.92
N LEU A 52 1.48 3.97 -9.76
CA LEU A 52 0.61 3.51 -10.86
C LEU A 52 -0.33 4.62 -11.36
N LEU A 53 -0.83 5.45 -10.43
CA LEU A 53 -1.73 6.57 -10.72
C LEU A 53 -1.00 7.85 -11.12
N ARG A 54 0.30 7.97 -10.80
CA ARG A 54 1.09 9.15 -11.15
C ARG A 54 1.16 9.25 -12.69
N PRO A 55 0.69 10.36 -13.29
CA PRO A 55 0.89 10.59 -14.71
C PRO A 55 2.40 10.63 -14.95
N ARG A 56 2.93 9.66 -15.69
CA ARG A 56 4.29 9.75 -16.24
C ARG A 56 4.25 10.98 -17.14
N GLY A 57 4.98 12.04 -16.77
CA GLY A 57 4.95 13.33 -17.46
C GLY A 57 4.95 13.11 -18.97
N GLY A 58 3.97 13.72 -19.64
CA GLY A 58 3.86 13.68 -21.09
C GLY A 58 5.17 14.14 -21.68
N GLY A 59 5.90 13.21 -22.30
CA GLY A 59 6.90 13.56 -23.29
C GLY A 59 6.16 14.18 -24.47
N ALA A 60 6.37 15.47 -24.66
CA ALA A 60 6.20 16.19 -25.89
C ALA A 60 7.38 17.15 -25.99
#